data_AF-A0A6G5AEJ9-F1
#
_entry.id   AF-A0A6G5AEJ9-F1
#
_cell.length_a   1.000
_cell.length_b   1.000
_cell.length_c   1.000
_cell.angle_alpha   90.00
_cell.angle_beta   90.00
_cell.angle_gamma   90.00
#
_symmetry.space_group_name_H-M   'P 1'
#
loop_
_entity.id
_entity.type
_entity.pdbx_description
1 polymer ?
#
loop_
_entity_poly.entity_id
_entity_poly.type
_entity_poly.pdbx_seq_one_letter_code
_entity_poly.pdbx_strand_id
1 'polypeptide(L)'
;MFCTNSQFKEKVPVTVVGRTVEEISDPIADAICGPNNCKPYKISSSDLVALRGTGWLSDAIVNAAQFIISRQFPDLCNYQDVLLGESLTFEKRDNFIQILHIPGHWVTVTNYGAPTNSVFLYDSLDQDIMPSVATQVMNIMSLASNTLTIHAKAVQHQENCYDCGVFAIANAFTIASGVDPCTVAFDKTLMRRHLISCLADNEM
;
A
#
# COMPACT_ATOMS: atom_id res chain seq x y z
N MET A 1 1.21 3.40 -21.26
CA MET A 1 2.31 4.39 -21.23
C MET A 1 3.30 3.91 -20.18
N PHE A 2 4.38 3.24 -20.58
CA PHE A 2 5.36 2.71 -19.64
C PHE A 2 6.22 3.86 -19.13
N CYS A 3 6.25 4.10 -17.83
CA CYS A 3 7.20 5.02 -17.20
C CYS A 3 8.58 4.37 -17.20
N THR A 4 9.29 4.42 -18.33
CA THR A 4 10.72 4.15 -18.36
C THR A 4 11.46 5.41 -17.94
N ASN A 5 12.23 5.31 -16.86
CA ASN A 5 13.13 6.37 -16.42
C ASN A 5 14.18 6.62 -17.51
N SER A 6 14.06 7.75 -18.20
CA SER A 6 15.08 8.24 -19.12
C SER A 6 15.35 9.72 -18.85
N GLN A 7 16.59 9.96 -18.41
CA GLN A 7 17.36 11.21 -18.37
C GLN A 7 17.17 12.20 -17.21
N PHE A 8 18.17 12.27 -16.33
CA PHE A 8 18.91 13.49 -15.91
C PHE A 8 20.33 13.05 -15.49
N LYS A 9 21.37 13.29 -16.31
CA LYS A 9 22.28 14.45 -16.38
C LYS A 9 23.41 14.45 -15.32
N GLU A 10 24.57 14.92 -15.79
CA GLU A 10 25.94 14.75 -15.29
C GLU A 10 26.18 15.01 -13.80
N LYS A 11 27.09 14.20 -13.21
CA LYS A 11 27.62 14.38 -11.86
C LYS A 11 28.63 15.54 -11.86
N VAL A 12 28.27 16.67 -11.24
CA VAL A 12 29.23 17.68 -10.76
C VAL A 12 29.74 17.23 -9.39
N PRO A 13 31.06 17.25 -9.11
CA PRO A 13 31.57 16.90 -7.79
C PRO A 13 31.29 18.05 -6.82
N VAL A 14 30.42 17.83 -5.84
CA VAL A 14 30.23 18.73 -4.70
C VAL A 14 31.13 18.24 -3.56
N THR A 15 32.11 19.04 -3.20
CA THR A 15 32.92 18.83 -1.99
C THR A 15 32.19 19.44 -0.80
N VAL A 16 31.63 18.60 0.09
CA VAL A 16 31.09 19.07 1.37
C VAL A 16 32.17 18.92 2.43
N VAL A 17 32.77 20.05 2.82
CA VAL A 17 33.67 20.16 3.97
C VAL A 17 32.85 20.02 5.25
N GLY A 18 33.40 19.26 6.20
CA GLY A 18 32.72 18.75 7.37
C GLY A 18 31.90 19.76 8.16
N ARG A 19 30.64 19.40 8.36
CA ARG A 19 29.94 19.61 9.62
C ARG A 19 29.36 18.25 10.02
N THR A 20 29.64 17.82 11.23
CA THR A 20 28.88 16.76 11.89
C THR A 20 27.42 17.18 11.86
N VAL A 21 26.59 16.45 11.13
CA VAL A 21 25.15 16.51 11.33
C VAL A 21 24.91 15.95 12.74
N GLU A 22 24.63 16.83 13.70
CA GLU A 22 23.95 16.41 14.90
C GLU A 22 22.63 15.79 14.44
N GLU A 23 22.43 14.51 14.74
CA GLU A 23 21.16 13.81 14.54
C GLU A 23 20.11 14.56 15.36
N ILE A 24 19.33 15.40 14.69
CA ILE A 24 18.12 15.95 15.26
C ILE A 24 17.15 14.77 15.36
N SER A 25 16.99 14.23 16.57
CA SER A 25 15.99 13.20 16.87
C SER A 25 14.64 13.67 16.35
N ASP A 26 14.07 12.92 15.42
CA ASP A 26 12.80 13.26 14.82
C ASP A 26 11.70 12.49 15.57
N PRO A 27 10.84 13.16 16.35
CA PRO A 27 9.90 12.47 17.23
C PRO A 27 8.94 11.53 16.48
N ILE A 28 8.66 11.82 15.21
CA ILE A 28 7.84 10.97 14.35
C ILE A 28 8.64 9.76 13.87
N ALA A 29 9.91 9.96 13.48
CA ALA A 29 10.80 8.85 13.16
C ALA A 29 10.99 7.92 14.36
N ASP A 30 11.19 8.47 15.55
CA ASP A 30 11.38 7.72 16.78
C ASP A 30 10.09 7.01 17.22
N ALA A 31 8.91 7.62 17.01
CA ALA A 31 7.63 6.95 17.26
C ALA A 31 7.41 5.79 16.28
N ILE A 32 7.72 5.98 14.99
CA ILE A 32 7.56 4.95 13.95
C ILE A 32 8.57 3.81 14.12
N CYS A 33 9.84 4.13 14.41
CA CYS A 33 10.97 3.20 14.50
C CYS A 33 11.27 2.71 15.93
N GLY A 34 10.40 3.02 16.90
CA GLY A 34 10.70 3.06 18.34
C GLY A 34 11.35 1.82 18.98
N PRO A 35 11.90 1.96 20.20
CA PRO A 35 12.83 1.03 20.85
C PRO A 35 12.22 -0.29 21.33
N ASN A 36 10.92 -0.54 21.06
CA ASN A 36 10.19 -1.66 21.61
C ASN A 36 9.84 -2.68 20.53
N ASN A 37 10.19 -3.92 20.80
CA ASN A 37 10.01 -5.15 20.03
C ASN A 37 8.53 -5.56 19.80
N CYS A 38 7.61 -4.60 19.71
CA CYS A 38 6.16 -4.79 19.60
C CYS A 38 5.56 -4.30 18.27
N LYS A 39 6.34 -3.62 17.40
CA LYS A 39 5.93 -3.35 16.02
C LYS A 39 6.43 -4.50 15.13
N PRO A 40 5.55 -5.23 14.43
CA PRO A 40 5.98 -6.36 13.60
C PRO A 40 6.83 -5.91 12.39
N TYR A 41 6.78 -4.63 12.01
CA TYR A 41 7.49 -4.09 10.85
C TYR A 41 8.51 -3.03 11.26
N LYS A 42 9.75 -3.21 10.79
CA LYS A 42 10.84 -2.25 10.98
C LYS A 42 10.83 -1.23 9.85
N ILE A 43 10.40 -0.02 10.14
CA ILE A 43 10.45 1.10 9.20
C ILE A 43 11.86 1.70 9.23
N SER A 44 12.43 1.95 8.05
CA SER A 44 13.77 2.49 7.87
C SER A 44 13.77 4.02 7.65
N SER A 45 14.94 4.66 7.73
CA SER A 45 15.07 6.08 7.38
C SER A 45 14.69 6.36 5.92
N SER A 46 14.95 5.43 4.99
CA SER A 46 14.50 5.54 3.60
C SER A 46 12.98 5.50 3.47
N ASP A 47 12.29 4.70 4.29
CA ASP A 47 10.83 4.65 4.32
C ASP A 47 10.24 5.97 4.79
N LEU A 48 10.85 6.60 5.79
CA LEU A 48 10.43 7.93 6.28
C LEU A 48 10.63 9.02 5.22
N VAL A 49 11.74 8.97 4.48
CA VAL A 49 11.97 9.88 3.35
C VAL A 49 10.91 9.66 2.27
N ALA A 50 10.58 8.40 1.96
CA ALA A 50 9.54 8.09 1.00
C ALA A 50 8.17 8.60 1.45
N LEU A 51 7.78 8.35 2.70
CA LEU A 51 6.52 8.80 3.30
C LEU A 51 6.36 10.33 3.28
N ARG A 52 7.42 11.08 3.58
CA ARG A 52 7.40 12.55 3.67
C ARG A 52 7.46 13.24 2.31
N GLY A 53 8.01 12.56 1.31
CA GLY A 53 8.22 13.10 -0.01
C GLY A 53 7.36 12.43 -1.07
N THR A 54 7.92 12.36 -2.27
CA THR A 54 7.32 11.76 -3.46
C THR A 54 7.87 10.36 -3.73
N GLY A 55 8.30 9.67 -2.66
CA GLY A 55 8.85 8.32 -2.76
C GLY A 55 7.74 7.27 -2.80
N TRP A 56 8.06 6.16 -3.42
CA TRP A 56 7.20 4.99 -3.45
C TRP A 56 7.18 4.34 -2.07
N LEU A 57 6.00 3.98 -1.59
CA LEU A 57 5.90 3.25 -0.32
C LEU A 57 6.46 1.84 -0.52
N SER A 58 7.28 1.40 0.44
CA SER A 58 7.79 0.03 0.52
C SER A 58 6.72 -0.92 1.03
N ASP A 59 6.96 -2.22 0.81
CA ASP A 59 6.20 -3.31 1.41
C ASP A 59 6.13 -3.20 2.94
N ALA A 60 7.21 -2.76 3.60
CA ALA A 60 7.24 -2.57 5.05
C ALA A 60 6.20 -1.54 5.53
N ILE A 61 6.06 -0.42 4.82
CA ILE A 61 5.05 0.61 5.13
C ILE A 61 3.64 0.06 4.86
N VAL A 62 3.43 -0.58 3.71
CA VAL A 62 2.12 -1.11 3.32
C VAL A 62 1.67 -2.21 4.29
N ASN A 63 2.55 -3.13 4.65
CA ASN A 63 2.28 -4.19 5.62
C ASN A 63 2.03 -3.63 7.02
N ALA A 64 2.76 -2.59 7.45
CA ALA A 64 2.49 -1.91 8.72
C ALA A 64 1.09 -1.28 8.73
N ALA A 65 0.67 -0.64 7.63
CA ALA A 65 -0.67 -0.10 7.51
C ALA A 65 -1.74 -1.20 7.53
N GLN A 66 -1.56 -2.30 6.80
CA GLN A 66 -2.46 -3.46 6.84
C GLN A 66 -2.64 -4.00 8.27
N PHE A 67 -1.55 -4.08 9.04
CA PHE A 67 -1.60 -4.51 10.43
C PHE A 67 -2.35 -3.55 11.36
N ILE A 68 -2.21 -2.24 11.17
CA ILE A 68 -2.99 -1.26 11.94
C ILE A 68 -4.49 -1.41 11.61
N ILE A 69 -4.85 -1.51 10.32
CA ILE A 69 -6.23 -1.70 9.88
C ILE A 69 -6.79 -3.01 10.47
N SER A 70 -6.04 -4.12 10.45
CA SER A 70 -6.54 -5.38 10.99
C SER A 70 -6.78 -5.36 12.49
N ARG A 71 -6.07 -4.53 13.26
CA ARG A 71 -6.36 -4.35 14.69
C ARG A 71 -7.66 -3.61 14.95
N GLN A 72 -8.03 -2.68 14.07
CA GLN A 72 -9.30 -1.96 14.16
C GLN A 72 -10.48 -2.80 13.64
N PHE A 73 -10.24 -3.65 12.64
CA PHE A 73 -11.27 -4.47 12.00
C PHE A 73 -10.87 -5.97 11.97
N PRO A 74 -10.73 -6.62 13.14
CA PRO A 74 -10.14 -7.97 13.24
C PRO A 74 -10.93 -9.05 12.49
N ASP A 75 -12.25 -8.89 12.37
CA ASP A 75 -13.12 -9.87 11.71
C ASP A 75 -13.18 -9.70 10.19
N LEU A 76 -12.73 -8.55 9.66
CA LEU A 76 -12.81 -8.23 8.23
C LEU A 76 -11.48 -8.41 7.51
N CYS A 77 -10.39 -8.13 8.21
CA CYS A 77 -9.08 -7.88 7.64
C CYS A 77 -8.12 -9.06 7.90
N ASN A 78 -8.21 -10.09 7.06
CA ASN A 78 -7.29 -11.23 7.04
C ASN A 78 -6.06 -10.96 6.15
N TYR A 79 -5.47 -9.76 6.28
CA TYR A 79 -4.34 -9.33 5.46
C TYR A 79 -3.18 -10.31 5.55
N GLN A 80 -2.53 -10.51 4.42
CA GLN A 80 -1.31 -11.28 4.29
C GLN A 80 -0.18 -10.36 3.84
N ASP A 81 1.07 -10.79 4.08
CA ASP A 81 2.24 -10.06 3.63
C ASP A 81 2.17 -9.86 2.11
N VAL A 82 2.25 -8.61 1.67
CA VAL A 82 2.10 -8.22 0.26
C VAL A 82 3.15 -8.87 -0.65
N LEU A 83 4.31 -9.28 -0.14
CA LEU A 83 5.35 -9.95 -0.92
C LEU A 83 5.01 -11.40 -1.28
N LEU A 84 4.04 -12.04 -0.60
CA LEU A 84 3.61 -13.39 -0.94
C LEU A 84 3.00 -13.47 -2.35
N GLY A 85 2.53 -12.34 -2.88
CA GLY A 85 2.01 -12.24 -4.24
C GLY A 85 3.05 -12.45 -5.33
N GLU A 86 4.32 -12.14 -5.07
CA GLU A 86 5.42 -12.37 -6.02
C GLU A 86 5.74 -13.86 -6.16
N SER A 87 5.56 -14.62 -5.07
CA SER A 87 5.81 -16.07 -5.03
C SER A 87 4.55 -16.92 -5.17
N LEU A 88 3.36 -16.29 -5.21
CA LEU A 88 2.06 -16.96 -5.23
C LEU A 88 1.90 -17.96 -4.07
N THR A 89 2.31 -17.53 -2.88
CA THR A 89 2.27 -18.33 -1.65
C THR A 89 1.27 -17.80 -0.62
N PHE A 90 0.28 -17.01 -1.06
CA PHE A 90 -0.81 -16.63 -0.18
C PHE A 90 -1.54 -17.88 0.35
N GLU A 91 -1.89 -17.85 1.62
CA GLU A 91 -2.85 -18.77 2.20
C GLU A 91 -4.24 -18.53 1.62
N LYS A 92 -5.03 -19.60 1.53
CA LYS A 92 -6.42 -19.50 1.11
C LYS A 92 -7.20 -18.57 2.05
N ARG A 93 -7.99 -17.66 1.48
CA ARG A 93 -8.98 -16.83 2.19
C ARG A 93 -10.33 -16.87 1.49
N ASP A 94 -11.38 -17.14 2.25
CA ASP A 94 -12.76 -17.14 1.73
C ASP A 94 -13.34 -15.71 1.66
N ASN A 95 -12.96 -14.82 2.60
CA ASN A 95 -13.30 -13.40 2.58
C ASN A 95 -12.05 -12.57 2.91
N PHE A 96 -11.79 -11.51 2.15
CA PHE A 96 -10.62 -10.69 2.33
C PHE A 96 -10.77 -9.27 1.79
N ILE A 97 -10.01 -8.37 2.40
CA ILE A 97 -9.46 -7.16 1.77
C ILE A 97 -7.96 -7.41 1.70
N GLN A 98 -7.33 -7.12 0.56
CA GLN A 98 -5.89 -7.33 0.39
C GLN A 98 -5.30 -6.23 -0.48
N ILE A 99 -4.17 -5.66 -0.05
CA ILE A 99 -3.34 -4.83 -0.92
C ILE A 99 -2.39 -5.79 -1.67
N LEU A 100 -2.32 -5.66 -2.99
CA LEU A 100 -1.44 -6.45 -3.83
C LEU A 100 -0.27 -5.60 -4.32
N HIS A 101 0.94 -6.17 -4.25
CA HIS A 101 2.07 -5.66 -5.00
C HIS A 101 2.01 -6.24 -6.41
N ILE A 102 1.88 -5.38 -7.42
CA ILE A 102 2.06 -5.76 -8.82
C ILE A 102 3.27 -5.00 -9.39
N PRO A 103 3.85 -5.39 -10.54
CA PRO A 103 5.09 -4.79 -11.03
C PRO A 103 5.01 -3.26 -11.10
N GLY A 104 5.68 -2.59 -10.17
CA GLY A 104 5.67 -1.13 -10.08
C GLY A 104 4.31 -0.54 -9.76
N HIS A 105 3.45 -1.18 -8.94
CA HIS A 105 2.19 -0.57 -8.51
C HIS A 105 1.59 -1.24 -7.27
N TRP A 106 0.73 -0.50 -6.57
CA TRP A 106 -0.05 -0.97 -5.42
C TRP A 106 -1.54 -0.84 -5.73
N VAL A 107 -2.29 -1.92 -5.56
CA VAL A 107 -3.75 -1.95 -5.77
C VAL A 107 -4.46 -2.61 -4.61
N THR A 108 -5.73 -2.28 -4.39
CA THR A 108 -6.56 -2.96 -3.37
C THR A 108 -7.59 -3.84 -4.03
N VAL A 109 -7.75 -5.06 -3.51
CA VAL A 109 -8.79 -5.98 -3.94
C VAL A 109 -9.61 -6.45 -2.76
N THR A 110 -10.88 -6.77 -3.01
CA THR A 110 -11.73 -7.43 -2.03
C THR A 110 -12.82 -8.25 -2.72
N ASN A 111 -13.26 -9.33 -2.06
CA ASN A 111 -14.46 -10.05 -2.45
C ASN A 111 -15.70 -9.72 -1.60
N TYR A 112 -15.60 -8.77 -0.65
CA TYR A 112 -16.76 -8.31 0.09
C TYR A 112 -17.78 -7.66 -0.85
N GLY A 113 -19.00 -8.22 -0.86
CA GLY A 113 -20.09 -7.77 -1.74
C GLY A 113 -19.91 -8.13 -3.22
N ALA A 114 -18.81 -8.79 -3.60
CA ALA A 114 -18.59 -9.23 -4.97
C ALA A 114 -19.42 -10.50 -5.28
N PRO A 115 -19.80 -10.73 -6.55
CA PRO A 115 -20.40 -11.99 -6.97
C PRO A 115 -19.45 -13.19 -6.73
N THR A 116 -20.01 -14.40 -6.78
CA THR A 116 -19.21 -15.64 -6.71
C THR A 116 -18.05 -15.63 -7.70
N ASN A 117 -16.89 -16.12 -7.27
CA ASN A 117 -15.66 -16.16 -8.06
C ASN A 117 -15.27 -14.80 -8.66
N SER A 118 -15.55 -13.73 -7.92
CA SER A 118 -15.27 -12.37 -8.36
C SER A 118 -14.65 -11.53 -7.26
N VAL A 119 -13.95 -10.47 -7.66
CA VAL A 119 -13.43 -9.44 -6.76
C VAL A 119 -13.69 -8.06 -7.33
N PHE A 120 -13.77 -7.07 -6.45
CA PHE A 120 -13.63 -5.66 -6.80
C PHE A 120 -12.16 -5.27 -6.76
N LEU A 121 -11.70 -4.56 -7.79
CA LEU A 121 -10.36 -3.98 -7.88
C LEU A 121 -10.46 -2.47 -7.77
N TYR A 122 -9.70 -1.90 -6.85
CA TYR A 122 -9.58 -0.47 -6.60
C TYR A 122 -8.15 -0.05 -6.96
N ASP A 123 -8.02 0.60 -8.11
CA ASP A 123 -6.75 1.05 -8.71
C ASP A 123 -6.81 2.57 -8.94
N SER A 124 -5.95 3.32 -8.25
CA SER A 124 -5.89 4.78 -8.37
C SER A 124 -5.23 5.29 -9.65
N LEU A 125 -4.54 4.45 -10.43
CA LEU A 125 -4.06 4.81 -11.77
C LEU A 125 -5.02 4.39 -12.88
N ASP A 126 -6.11 3.67 -12.53
CA ASP A 126 -7.14 3.18 -13.46
C ASP A 126 -6.52 2.54 -14.72
N GLN A 127 -5.54 1.66 -14.50
CA GLN A 127 -4.83 0.98 -15.59
C GLN A 127 -5.59 -0.27 -16.04
N ASP A 128 -5.24 -0.77 -17.23
CA ASP A 128 -5.66 -2.10 -17.67
C ASP A 128 -5.31 -3.14 -16.59
N ILE A 129 -6.24 -4.04 -16.31
CA ILE A 129 -6.09 -5.07 -15.28
C ILE A 129 -4.89 -5.96 -15.65
N MET A 130 -3.81 -5.84 -14.88
CA MET A 130 -2.61 -6.62 -15.12
C MET A 130 -2.84 -8.10 -14.82
N PRO A 131 -2.27 -9.04 -15.60
CA PRO A 131 -2.38 -10.47 -15.34
C PRO A 131 -1.93 -10.89 -13.93
N SER A 132 -0.98 -10.17 -13.34
CA SER A 132 -0.51 -10.41 -11.97
C SER A 132 -1.61 -10.25 -10.93
N VAL A 133 -2.57 -9.34 -11.13
CA VAL A 133 -3.73 -9.19 -10.25
C VAL A 133 -4.56 -10.47 -10.26
N ALA A 134 -4.88 -10.98 -11.45
CA ALA A 134 -5.66 -12.20 -11.60
C ALA A 134 -4.96 -13.42 -10.97
N THR A 135 -3.66 -13.60 -11.23
CA THR A 135 -2.90 -14.73 -10.69
C THR A 135 -2.83 -14.70 -9.16
N GLN A 136 -2.59 -13.53 -8.56
CA GLN A 136 -2.55 -13.38 -7.11
C GLN A 136 -3.93 -13.62 -6.48
N VAL A 137 -5.01 -13.08 -7.06
CA VAL A 137 -6.37 -13.30 -6.57
C VAL A 137 -6.78 -14.77 -6.67
N MET A 138 -6.48 -15.44 -7.79
CA MET A 138 -6.73 -16.87 -7.93
C MET A 138 -5.98 -17.70 -6.87
N ASN A 139 -4.75 -17.30 -6.52
CA ASN A 139 -3.97 -17.94 -5.46
C ASN A 139 -4.64 -17.76 -4.08
N ILE A 140 -5.01 -16.52 -3.72
CA ILE A 140 -5.70 -16.21 -2.45
C ILE A 140 -7.03 -16.99 -2.35
N MET A 141 -7.82 -17.03 -3.41
CA MET A 141 -9.13 -17.70 -3.38
C MET A 141 -9.02 -19.23 -3.55
N SER A 142 -7.84 -19.74 -3.93
CA SER A 142 -7.59 -21.15 -4.27
C SER A 142 -8.65 -21.70 -5.24
N LEU A 143 -8.99 -20.94 -6.28
CA LEU A 143 -10.02 -21.31 -7.23
C LEU A 143 -9.56 -22.51 -8.07
N ALA A 144 -10.33 -23.61 -8.01
CA ALA A 144 -10.11 -24.79 -8.84
C ALA A 144 -10.52 -24.58 -10.31
N SER A 145 -11.40 -23.60 -10.58
CA SER A 145 -11.82 -23.18 -11.92
C SER A 145 -11.13 -21.88 -12.32
N ASN A 146 -10.59 -21.80 -13.54
CA ASN A 146 -9.94 -20.59 -14.09
C ASN A 146 -10.87 -19.39 -14.34
N THR A 147 -12.14 -19.45 -13.93
CA THR A 147 -13.10 -18.36 -14.09
C THR A 147 -13.07 -17.46 -12.86
N LEU A 148 -12.21 -16.45 -12.90
CA LEU A 148 -12.21 -15.29 -12.01
C LEU A 148 -12.75 -14.08 -12.78
N THR A 149 -13.69 -13.34 -12.18
CA THR A 149 -14.13 -12.03 -12.71
C THR A 149 -13.56 -10.91 -11.84
N ILE A 150 -12.86 -9.96 -12.46
CA ILE A 150 -12.36 -8.77 -11.76
C ILE A 150 -13.19 -7.58 -12.21
N HIS A 151 -13.85 -6.94 -11.25
CA HIS A 151 -14.65 -5.75 -11.46
C HIS A 151 -13.81 -4.53 -11.05
N ALA A 152 -13.17 -3.86 -12.01
CA ALA A 152 -12.49 -2.59 -11.76
C ALA A 152 -13.51 -1.53 -11.33
N LYS A 153 -13.19 -0.82 -10.24
CA LYS A 153 -14.02 0.20 -9.62
C LYS A 153 -13.42 1.58 -9.92
N ALA A 154 -14.25 2.50 -10.39
CA ALA A 154 -13.86 3.88 -10.66
C ALA A 154 -13.67 4.66 -9.35
N VAL A 155 -12.48 4.58 -8.77
CA VAL A 155 -12.06 5.36 -7.60
C VAL A 155 -11.44 6.68 -7.97
N GLN A 156 -11.18 7.52 -6.98
CA GLN A 156 -10.39 8.73 -7.18
C GLN A 156 -9.01 8.39 -7.77
N HIS A 157 -8.73 9.01 -8.91
CA HIS A 157 -7.47 8.86 -9.63
C HIS A 157 -6.34 9.67 -8.96
N GLN A 158 -5.14 9.09 -8.85
CA GLN A 158 -3.94 9.78 -8.39
C GLN A 158 -3.33 10.62 -9.53
N GLU A 159 -2.78 11.79 -9.23
CA GLU A 159 -2.24 12.69 -10.28
C GLU A 159 -0.74 12.53 -10.54
N ASN A 160 -0.09 11.58 -9.86
CA ASN A 160 1.35 11.35 -9.94
C ASN A 160 1.65 9.85 -10.02
N CYS A 161 2.94 9.48 -10.05
CA CYS A 161 3.38 8.09 -10.20
C CYS A 161 3.79 7.42 -8.88
N TYR A 162 3.63 8.06 -7.72
CA TYR A 162 4.22 7.59 -6.46
C TYR A 162 3.21 7.42 -5.31
N ASP A 163 1.97 7.90 -5.46
CA ASP A 163 0.95 7.84 -4.42
C ASP A 163 0.09 6.56 -4.42
N CYS A 164 0.33 5.62 -5.33
CA CYS A 164 -0.48 4.39 -5.41
C CYS A 164 -0.53 3.62 -4.08
N GLY A 165 0.58 3.57 -3.34
CA GLY A 165 0.61 2.95 -2.03
C GLY A 165 -0.31 3.63 -1.01
N VAL A 166 -0.35 4.97 -0.96
CA VAL A 166 -1.20 5.68 0.00
C VAL A 166 -2.67 5.61 -0.39
N PHE A 167 -2.98 5.62 -1.69
CA PHE A 167 -4.33 5.38 -2.18
C PHE A 167 -4.81 3.94 -1.92
N ALA A 168 -3.96 2.94 -2.12
CA ALA A 168 -4.31 1.55 -1.79
C ALA A 168 -4.62 1.40 -0.28
N ILE A 169 -3.80 1.97 0.59
CA ILE A 169 -4.06 1.97 2.04
C ILE A 169 -5.39 2.66 2.38
N ALA A 170 -5.65 3.84 1.81
CA ALA A 170 -6.89 4.58 2.04
C ALA A 170 -8.13 3.83 1.55
N ASN A 171 -8.06 3.21 0.36
CA ASN A 171 -9.12 2.36 -0.17
C ASN A 171 -9.37 1.16 0.75
N ALA A 172 -8.31 0.47 1.18
CA ALA A 172 -8.41 -0.69 2.06
C ALA A 172 -9.08 -0.35 3.40
N PHE A 173 -8.70 0.75 4.03
CA PHE A 173 -9.34 1.25 5.25
C PHE A 173 -10.81 1.64 5.04
N THR A 174 -11.10 2.32 3.92
CA THR A 174 -12.46 2.78 3.58
C THR A 174 -13.41 1.58 3.42
N ILE A 175 -12.95 0.52 2.73
CA ILE A 175 -13.69 -0.75 2.59
C ILE A 175 -13.90 -1.40 3.97
N ALA A 176 -12.84 -1.49 4.79
CA ALA A 176 -12.91 -2.07 6.13
C ALA A 176 -13.90 -1.33 7.04
N SER A 177 -14.03 -0.01 6.85
CA SER A 177 -14.99 0.85 7.55
C SER A 177 -16.43 0.72 7.03
N GLY A 178 -16.69 -0.13 6.04
CA GLY A 178 -18.02 -0.34 5.45
C GLY A 178 -18.46 0.77 4.49
N VAL A 179 -17.54 1.59 3.99
CA VAL A 179 -17.81 2.68 3.04
C VAL A 179 -17.32 2.27 1.65
N ASP A 180 -18.04 2.61 0.58
CA ASP A 180 -17.58 2.39 -0.79
C ASP A 180 -16.52 3.46 -1.17
N PRO A 181 -15.26 3.08 -1.48
CA PRO A 181 -14.23 4.02 -1.90
C PRO A 181 -14.59 4.87 -3.12
N CYS A 182 -15.50 4.41 -4.00
CA CYS A 182 -15.99 5.21 -5.12
C CYS A 182 -16.76 6.47 -4.69
N THR A 183 -17.16 6.56 -3.42
CA THR A 183 -17.93 7.68 -2.87
C THR A 183 -17.07 8.66 -2.07
N VAL A 184 -15.78 8.38 -1.91
CA VAL A 184 -14.87 9.17 -1.07
C VAL A 184 -13.95 10.02 -1.93
N ALA A 185 -13.79 11.28 -1.55
CA ALA A 185 -12.79 12.18 -2.10
C ALA A 185 -11.68 12.40 -1.04
N PHE A 186 -10.56 11.71 -1.19
CA PHE A 186 -9.39 11.86 -0.35
C PHE A 186 -8.70 13.21 -0.61
N ASP A 187 -8.31 13.88 0.48
CA ASP A 187 -7.45 15.05 0.42
C ASP A 187 -5.99 14.60 0.22
N LYS A 188 -5.59 14.53 -1.06
CA LYS A 188 -4.23 14.16 -1.51
C LYS A 188 -3.11 14.92 -0.79
N THR A 189 -3.37 16.16 -0.36
CA THR A 189 -2.37 16.99 0.30
C THR A 189 -2.10 16.53 1.74
N LEU A 190 -3.03 15.77 2.33
CA LEU A 190 -2.98 15.30 3.71
C LEU A 190 -2.72 13.80 3.83
N MET A 191 -3.05 12.98 2.82
CA MET A 191 -2.98 11.51 2.90
C MET A 191 -1.64 10.97 3.46
N ARG A 192 -0.50 11.44 2.95
CA ARG A 192 0.82 11.01 3.44
C ARG A 192 1.08 11.45 4.88
N ARG A 193 0.73 12.68 5.24
CA ARG A 193 0.88 13.21 6.61
C ARG A 193 0.00 12.46 7.59
N HIS A 194 -1.23 12.13 7.17
CA HIS A 194 -2.15 11.32 7.95
C HIS A 194 -1.54 9.92 8.16
N LEU A 195 -1.11 9.23 7.10
CA LEU A 195 -0.48 7.91 7.21
C LEU A 195 0.74 7.90 8.16
N ILE A 196 1.57 8.93 8.10
CA ILE A 196 2.70 9.10 9.04
C ILE A 196 2.22 9.14 10.50
N SER A 197 1.16 9.91 10.77
CA SER A 197 0.57 10.00 12.10
C SER A 197 0.02 8.65 12.54
N CYS A 198 -0.67 7.94 11.63
CA CYS A 198 -1.21 6.62 11.92
C CYS A 198 -0.13 5.60 12.29
N LEU A 199 0.99 5.59 11.57
CA LEU A 199 2.11 4.69 11.83
C LEU A 199 2.81 5.01 13.16
N ALA A 200 2.84 6.29 13.55
CA ALA A 200 3.37 6.72 14.83
C ALA A 200 2.46 6.26 15.97
N ASP A 201 1.16 6.54 15.86
CA ASP A 201 0.15 6.31 16.89
C ASP A 201 -0.35 4.85 16.92
N ASN A 202 -0.05 4.07 15.89
CA ASN A 202 -0.51 2.68 15.70
C ASN A 202 -2.04 2.58 15.60
N GLU A 203 -2.65 3.57 14.93
CA GLU A 203 -4.10 3.78 14.77
C GLU A 203 -4.37 4.50 13.44
N MET A 204 -5.32 4.03 12.63
CA MET A 204 -5.71 4.62 11.33
C MET A 204 -6.76 5.73 11.48
#